data_AF-A0A9R1T727-F1
#
_entry.id   AF-A0A9R1T727-F1
#
_cell.length_a   1.000
_cell.length_b   1.000
_cell.length_c   1.000
_cell.angle_alpha   90.00
_cell.angle_beta   90.00
_cell.angle_gamma   90.00
#
_symmetry.space_group_name_H-M   'P 1'
#
loop_
_entity.id
_entity.type
_entity.pdbx_description
1 polymer ?
#
loop_
_entity_poly.entity_id
_entity_poly.type
_entity_poly.pdbx_seq_one_letter_code
_entity_poly.pdbx_strand_id
1 'polypeptide(L)'
;MVTSASLCTEAPRGILPYQAWYPYNTSTLVGFWSAYLHQIIAHAYGAFTNAACDTLMYGFIMQICPQFGILQHRFQCLPKSFAGITENVHQCEKNQLRNCVKHHLQILHYAEECNRVFDFLICLQFFVSSTVLCVSVYRLAQINLTSPDFAIIVMYLLCMLSQIFILCISGSYVTSESHNMVDGIYSMDWTSLNPQTQKSLVFIIIKCLRPIKFKSGNILLLSISSFNKLIRLSYSAFNVLQQSSGVYH
;
A
#
# COMPACT_ATOMS: atom_id res chain seq x y z
N MET A 1 -20.05 -14.65 -1.65
CA MET A 1 -19.42 -14.53 -0.32
C MET A 1 -20.10 -15.55 0.58
N VAL A 2 -19.34 -16.47 1.17
CA VAL A 2 -19.90 -17.45 2.12
C VAL A 2 -20.13 -16.71 3.44
N THR A 3 -21.31 -16.16 3.66
CA THR A 3 -21.71 -15.54 4.93
C THR A 3 -22.34 -16.58 5.86
N SER A 4 -22.35 -16.28 7.15
CA SER A 4 -23.15 -17.03 8.14
C SER A 4 -24.62 -17.12 7.73
N ALA A 5 -25.13 -16.11 7.01
CA ALA A 5 -26.44 -16.13 6.38
C ALA A 5 -26.57 -17.19 5.27
N SER A 6 -25.59 -17.27 4.34
CA SER A 6 -25.53 -18.31 3.28
C SER A 6 -25.43 -19.72 3.86
N LEU A 7 -24.71 -19.90 4.97
CA LEU A 7 -24.63 -21.17 5.70
C LEU A 7 -26.02 -21.60 6.23
N CYS A 8 -26.85 -20.66 6.68
CA CYS A 8 -28.19 -20.95 7.20
C CYS A 8 -29.27 -21.05 6.11
N THR A 9 -29.11 -20.41 4.95
CA THR A 9 -30.16 -20.33 3.91
C THR A 9 -29.88 -21.16 2.66
N GLU A 10 -28.61 -21.33 2.26
CA GLU A 10 -28.23 -22.00 1.00
C GLU A 10 -27.76 -23.44 1.21
N ALA A 11 -27.07 -23.72 2.33
CA ALA A 11 -26.65 -25.07 2.69
C ALA A 11 -27.81 -26.08 2.82
N PRO A 12 -29.00 -25.74 3.41
CA PRO A 12 -30.14 -26.65 3.43
C PRO A 12 -30.82 -26.81 2.06
N ARG A 13 -30.53 -25.94 1.09
CA ARG A 13 -31.07 -26.01 -0.29
C ARG A 13 -30.15 -26.77 -1.26
N GLY A 14 -29.00 -27.26 -0.79
CA GLY A 14 -28.03 -27.99 -1.62
C GLY A 14 -27.32 -27.12 -2.66
N ILE A 15 -27.28 -25.80 -2.46
CA ILE A 15 -26.66 -24.85 -3.38
C ILE A 15 -25.23 -24.58 -2.92
N LEU A 16 -24.25 -24.74 -3.82
CA LEU A 16 -22.85 -24.45 -3.55
C LEU A 16 -22.59 -22.93 -3.60
N PRO A 17 -21.78 -22.37 -2.69
CA PRO A 17 -21.46 -20.93 -2.65
C PRO A 17 -20.83 -20.37 -3.93
N TYR A 18 -20.05 -21.21 -4.62
CA TYR A 18 -19.46 -20.89 -5.92
C TYR A 18 -19.85 -21.96 -6.93
N GLN A 19 -20.31 -21.53 -8.11
CA GLN A 19 -20.54 -22.44 -9.23
C GLN A 19 -19.20 -22.92 -9.77
N ALA A 20 -18.89 -24.19 -9.52
CA ALA A 20 -17.67 -24.84 -9.97
C ALA A 20 -18.00 -26.25 -10.48
N TRP A 21 -17.26 -26.68 -11.50
CA TRP A 21 -17.37 -28.05 -12.01
C TRP A 21 -16.55 -28.99 -11.13
N TYR A 22 -17.17 -30.10 -10.70
CA TYR A 22 -16.50 -31.15 -9.93
C TYR A 22 -16.55 -32.46 -10.72
N PRO A 23 -15.49 -33.29 -10.65
CA PRO A 23 -15.45 -34.59 -11.32
C PRO A 23 -16.31 -35.67 -10.64
N TYR A 24 -16.97 -35.35 -9.53
CA TYR A 24 -17.83 -36.24 -8.75
C TYR A 24 -19.24 -35.65 -8.55
N ASN A 25 -20.22 -36.51 -8.24
CA ASN A 25 -21.61 -36.10 -8.11
C ASN A 25 -21.85 -35.29 -6.81
N THR A 26 -21.99 -33.98 -6.95
CA THR A 26 -22.27 -33.03 -5.86
C THR A 26 -23.71 -33.08 -5.34
N SER A 27 -24.61 -33.84 -5.98
CA SER A 27 -25.97 -34.07 -5.49
C SER A 27 -26.05 -35.10 -4.36
N THR A 28 -24.98 -35.87 -4.12
CA THR A 28 -24.90 -36.78 -2.97
C THR A 28 -24.55 -36.00 -1.70
N LEU A 29 -25.07 -36.42 -0.53
CA LEU A 29 -24.81 -35.74 0.75
C LEU A 29 -23.30 -35.59 1.04
N VAL A 30 -22.53 -36.66 0.84
CA VAL A 30 -21.07 -36.67 1.06
C VAL A 30 -20.35 -35.82 0.00
N GLY A 31 -20.78 -35.88 -1.27
CA GLY A 31 -20.25 -35.05 -2.35
C GLY A 31 -20.50 -33.56 -2.12
N PHE A 32 -21.69 -33.19 -1.65
CA PHE A 32 -22.05 -31.82 -1.34
C PHE A 32 -21.18 -31.24 -0.22
N TRP A 33 -21.10 -31.91 0.94
CA TRP A 33 -20.34 -31.40 2.08
C TRP A 33 -18.83 -31.37 1.82
N SER A 34 -18.29 -32.32 1.08
CA SER A 34 -16.87 -32.29 0.67
C SER A 34 -16.57 -31.11 -0.25
N ALA A 35 -17.40 -30.85 -1.26
CA ALA A 35 -17.27 -29.69 -2.14
C ALA A 35 -17.43 -28.38 -1.35
N TYR A 36 -18.40 -28.31 -0.44
CA TYR A 36 -18.65 -27.14 0.41
C TYR A 36 -17.45 -26.80 1.31
N LEU A 37 -16.92 -27.79 2.02
CA LEU A 37 -15.72 -27.62 2.86
C LEU A 37 -14.51 -27.20 2.03
N HIS A 38 -14.33 -27.82 0.86
CA HIS A 38 -13.24 -27.45 -0.06
C HIS A 38 -13.35 -25.99 -0.49
N GLN A 39 -14.53 -25.51 -0.86
CA GLN A 39 -14.74 -24.10 -1.26
C GLN A 39 -14.45 -23.13 -0.11
N ILE A 40 -14.87 -23.45 1.12
CA ILE A 40 -14.58 -22.62 2.29
C ILE A 40 -13.09 -22.55 2.57
N ILE A 41 -12.39 -23.69 2.58
CA ILE A 41 -10.95 -23.76 2.84
C ILE A 41 -10.19 -22.98 1.76
N ALA A 42 -10.53 -23.20 0.48
CA ALA A 42 -9.90 -22.49 -0.63
C ALA A 42 -10.11 -20.98 -0.54
N HIS A 43 -11.31 -20.53 -0.19
CA HIS A 43 -11.61 -19.10 -0.05
C HIS A 43 -10.88 -18.47 1.15
N ALA A 44 -10.86 -19.16 2.31
CA ALA A 44 -10.14 -18.71 3.49
C ALA A 44 -8.63 -18.61 3.23
N TYR A 45 -8.05 -19.60 2.54
CA TYR A 45 -6.66 -19.57 2.12
C TYR A 45 -6.35 -18.42 1.16
N GLY A 46 -7.21 -18.19 0.17
CA GLY A 46 -7.08 -17.05 -0.76
C GLY A 46 -7.15 -15.69 -0.06
N ALA A 47 -8.11 -15.51 0.85
CA ALA A 47 -8.24 -14.28 1.63
C ALA A 47 -7.02 -14.04 2.54
N PHE A 48 -6.53 -15.09 3.20
CA PHE A 48 -5.35 -15.00 4.06
C PHE A 48 -4.08 -14.67 3.28
N THR A 49 -3.86 -15.33 2.14
CA THR A 49 -2.70 -15.07 1.28
C THR A 49 -2.72 -13.65 0.72
N ASN A 50 -3.89 -13.17 0.27
CA ASN A 50 -4.03 -11.77 -0.17
C ASN A 50 -3.71 -10.78 0.97
N ALA A 51 -4.33 -10.97 2.14
CA ALA A 51 -4.08 -10.10 3.30
C ALA A 51 -2.60 -10.11 3.73
N ALA A 52 -1.94 -11.28 3.68
CA ALA A 52 -0.52 -11.41 3.97
C ALA A 52 0.34 -10.65 2.95
N CYS A 53 0.04 -10.76 1.65
CA CYS A 53 0.74 -10.01 0.60
C CYS A 53 0.59 -8.49 0.77
N ASP A 54 -0.63 -7.99 1.01
CA ASP A 54 -0.89 -6.57 1.22
C ASP A 54 -0.16 -6.04 2.46
N THR A 55 -0.22 -6.79 3.57
CA THR A 55 0.45 -6.42 4.83
C THR A 55 1.96 -6.44 4.68
N LEU A 56 2.50 -7.42 3.95
CA LEU A 56 3.92 -7.53 3.66
C LEU A 56 4.39 -6.32 2.85
N MET A 57 3.72 -6.00 1.75
CA MET A 57 4.04 -4.83 0.92
C MET A 57 4.00 -3.54 1.74
N TYR A 58 2.92 -3.32 2.51
CA TYR A 58 2.80 -2.19 3.43
C TYR A 58 3.97 -2.13 4.43
N GLY A 59 4.33 -3.27 5.04
CA GLY A 59 5.43 -3.35 6.00
C GLY A 59 6.78 -2.97 5.40
N PHE A 60 7.11 -3.50 4.22
CA PHE A 60 8.36 -3.15 3.51
C PHE A 60 8.41 -1.66 3.15
N ILE A 61 7.32 -1.09 2.62
CA ILE A 61 7.27 0.34 2.28
C ILE A 61 7.39 1.21 3.55
N MET A 62 6.64 0.88 4.60
CA MET A 62 6.62 1.68 5.83
C MET A 62 7.91 1.62 6.63
N GLN A 63 8.74 0.56 6.48
CA GLN A 63 10.06 0.49 7.12
C GLN A 63 11.01 1.61 6.67
N ILE A 64 10.75 2.25 5.53
CA ILE A 64 11.57 3.35 5.00
C ILE A 64 11.43 4.60 5.87
N CYS A 65 10.21 4.92 6.33
CA CYS A 65 9.93 6.09 7.15
C CYS A 65 10.77 6.16 8.44
N PRO A 66 10.80 5.15 9.34
CA PRO A 66 11.63 5.20 10.53
C PRO A 66 13.12 5.21 10.21
N GLN A 67 13.57 4.62 9.10
CA GLN A 67 14.97 4.71 8.69
C GLN A 67 15.37 6.14 8.34
N PHE A 68 14.49 6.90 7.69
CA PHE A 68 14.67 8.34 7.50
C PHE A 68 14.68 9.09 8.83
N GLY A 69 13.74 8.80 9.75
CA GLY A 69 13.72 9.41 11.07
C GLY A 69 15.01 9.18 11.88
N ILE A 70 15.54 7.95 11.88
CA ILE A 70 16.82 7.62 12.52
C ILE A 70 17.96 8.40 11.87
N LEU A 71 17.99 8.47 10.55
CA LEU A 71 19.04 9.16 9.82
C LEU A 71 18.99 10.67 10.07
N GLN A 72 17.79 11.27 10.08
CA GLN A 72 17.59 12.68 10.42
C GLN A 72 18.07 12.99 11.84
N HIS A 73 17.73 12.15 12.82
CA HIS A 73 18.22 12.29 14.19
C HIS A 73 19.76 12.20 14.25
N ARG A 74 20.38 11.28 13.49
CA ARG A 74 21.85 11.18 13.41
C ARG A 74 22.48 12.45 12.85
N PHE A 75 21.89 13.07 11.83
CA PHE A 75 22.35 14.36 11.31
C PHE A 75 22.22 15.47 12.37
N GLN A 76 21.10 15.56 13.09
CA GLN A 76 20.91 16.56 14.14
C GLN A 76 21.88 16.41 15.33
N CYS A 77 22.27 15.16 15.66
CA CYS A 77 23.26 14.89 16.69
C CYS A 77 24.70 15.11 16.22
N LEU A 78 24.95 15.20 14.90
CA LEU A 78 26.28 15.29 14.32
C LEU A 78 27.09 16.47 14.89
N PRO A 79 26.59 17.73 14.94
CA PRO A 79 27.36 18.85 15.50
C PRO A 79 27.63 18.68 17.00
N LYS A 80 26.63 18.19 17.76
CA LYS A 80 26.73 17.98 19.22
C LYS A 80 27.76 16.89 19.56
N SER A 81 27.90 15.87 18.72
CA SER A 81 28.84 14.77 18.94
C SER A 81 30.30 15.21 18.91
N PHE A 82 30.60 16.40 18.38
CA PHE A 82 31.96 16.94 18.32
C PHE A 82 32.20 18.10 19.28
N ALA A 83 31.17 18.54 20.01
CA ALA A 83 31.31 19.58 21.02
C ALA A 83 32.24 19.11 22.15
N GLY A 84 33.45 19.66 22.19
CA GLY A 84 34.46 19.36 23.23
C GLY A 84 35.52 18.33 22.85
N ILE A 85 35.46 17.70 21.67
CA ILE A 85 36.55 16.85 21.16
C ILE A 85 37.57 17.78 20.49
N THR A 86 38.86 17.62 20.81
CA THR A 86 39.96 18.44 20.25
C THR A 86 40.93 17.60 19.42
N GLU A 87 41.16 16.34 19.79
CA GLU A 87 42.01 15.43 19.02
C GLU A 87 41.19 14.63 17.98
N ASN A 88 41.74 14.47 16.77
CA ASN A 88 41.16 13.66 15.68
C ASN A 88 39.73 14.02 15.24
N VAL A 89 39.24 15.22 15.59
CA VAL A 89 37.87 15.69 15.30
C VAL A 89 37.52 15.55 13.83
N HIS A 90 38.39 16.03 12.93
CA HIS A 90 38.14 15.97 11.48
C HIS A 90 38.00 14.54 10.95
N GLN A 91 38.80 13.60 11.46
CA GLN A 91 38.70 12.21 11.04
C GLN A 91 37.42 11.55 11.57
N CYS A 92 37.04 11.87 12.81
CA CYS A 92 35.80 11.39 13.41
C CYS A 92 34.57 11.94 12.69
N GLU A 93 34.55 13.25 12.42
CA GLU A 93 33.52 13.95 11.64
C GLU A 93 33.34 13.34 10.25
N LYS A 94 34.44 13.16 9.52
CA LYS A 94 34.43 12.52 8.21
C LYS A 94 33.88 11.09 8.26
N ASN A 95 34.27 10.31 9.27
CA ASN A 95 33.79 8.94 9.45
C ASN A 95 32.29 8.88 9.77
N GLN A 96 31.79 9.75 10.65
CA GLN A 96 30.37 9.82 11.00
C GLN A 96 29.52 10.28 9.81
N LEU A 97 29.98 11.30 9.07
CA LEU A 97 29.33 11.74 7.84
C LEU A 97 29.29 10.62 6.80
N ARG A 98 30.40 9.90 6.61
CA ARG A 98 30.47 8.74 5.70
C ARG A 98 29.45 7.67 6.08
N ASN A 99 29.27 7.40 7.37
CA ASN A 99 28.27 6.45 7.86
C ASN A 99 26.84 6.93 7.57
N CYS A 100 26.55 8.22 7.76
CA CYS A 100 25.25 8.81 7.44
C CYS A 100 24.96 8.74 5.93
N VAL A 101 25.94 9.08 5.08
CA VAL A 101 25.83 8.97 3.62
C VAL A 101 25.59 7.52 3.20
N LYS A 102 26.33 6.57 3.77
CA LYS A 102 26.15 5.14 3.48
C LYS A 102 24.75 4.66 3.87
N HIS A 103 24.24 5.08 5.03
CA HIS A 103 22.90 4.75 5.48
C HIS A 103 21.84 5.37 4.55
N HIS A 104 22.00 6.63 4.14
CA HIS A 104 21.11 7.26 3.16
C HIS A 104 21.05 6.48 1.84
N LEU A 105 22.21 6.10 1.29
CA LEU A 105 22.29 5.30 0.07
C LEU A 105 21.63 3.92 0.22
N GLN A 106 21.77 3.28 1.39
CA GLN A 106 21.10 2.01 1.68
C GLN A 106 19.58 2.17 1.71
N ILE A 107 19.04 3.27 2.26
CA ILE A 107 17.61 3.56 2.26
C ILE A 107 17.11 3.75 0.82
N LEU A 108 17.83 4.51 0.01
CA LEU A 108 17.49 4.72 -1.41
C LEU A 108 17.48 3.42 -2.19
N HIS A 109 18.52 2.60 -2.02
CA HIS A 109 18.62 1.29 -2.68
C HIS A 109 17.50 0.34 -2.24
N TYR A 110 17.21 0.29 -0.94
CA TYR A 110 16.11 -0.51 -0.41
C TYR A 110 14.77 -0.07 -0.99
N ALA A 111 14.51 1.24 -1.07
CA ALA A 111 13.27 1.76 -1.66
C ALA A 111 13.15 1.42 -3.15
N GLU A 112 14.25 1.49 -3.90
CA GLU A 112 14.30 1.12 -5.32
C GLU A 112 14.02 -0.37 -5.51
N GLU A 113 14.62 -1.23 -4.69
CA GLU A 113 14.38 -2.67 -4.68
C GLU A 113 12.93 -3.02 -4.31
N CYS A 114 12.37 -2.39 -3.27
CA CYS A 114 10.96 -2.53 -2.94
C CYS A 114 10.07 -2.10 -4.12
N ASN A 115 10.37 -0.97 -4.77
CA ASN A 115 9.58 -0.51 -5.90
C ASN A 115 9.66 -1.52 -7.06
N ARG A 116 10.84 -2.09 -7.34
CA ARG A 116 11.03 -3.10 -8.38
C ARG A 116 10.26 -4.39 -8.11
N VAL A 117 10.29 -4.87 -6.86
CA VAL A 117 9.60 -6.12 -6.47
C VAL A 117 8.08 -5.94 -6.48
N PHE A 118 7.58 -4.81 -5.99
CA PHE A 118 6.15 -4.56 -5.85
C PHE A 118 5.51 -3.84 -7.04
N ASP A 119 6.27 -3.45 -8.08
CA ASP A 119 5.77 -2.73 -9.26
C ASP A 119 4.52 -3.41 -9.84
N PHE A 120 4.67 -4.68 -10.24
CA PHE A 120 3.58 -5.44 -10.83
C PHE A 120 2.38 -5.60 -9.88
N LEU A 121 2.65 -5.83 -8.58
CA LEU A 121 1.61 -6.00 -7.57
C LEU A 121 0.81 -4.70 -7.36
N ILE A 122 1.47 -3.55 -7.37
CA ILE A 122 0.80 -2.24 -7.31
C ILE A 122 -0.12 -2.07 -8.52
N CYS A 123 0.36 -2.35 -9.74
CA CYS A 123 -0.47 -2.26 -10.94
C CYS A 123 -1.72 -3.14 -10.84
N LEU A 124 -1.51 -4.42 -10.49
CA LEU A 124 -2.57 -5.41 -10.35
C LEU A 124 -3.59 -4.98 -9.29
N GLN A 125 -3.12 -4.50 -8.14
CA GLN A 125 -3.99 -4.03 -7.05
C GLN A 125 -4.90 -2.88 -7.51
N PHE A 126 -4.36 -1.87 -8.20
CA PHE A 126 -5.15 -0.76 -8.72
C PHE A 126 -6.19 -1.21 -9.76
N PHE A 127 -5.83 -2.12 -10.65
CA PHE A 127 -6.74 -2.62 -11.68
C PHE A 127 -7.89 -3.46 -11.10
N VAL A 128 -7.55 -4.42 -10.23
CA VAL A 128 -8.54 -5.27 -9.54
C VAL A 128 -9.48 -4.40 -8.71
N SER A 129 -8.91 -3.46 -7.96
CA SER A 129 -9.68 -2.54 -7.13
C SER A 129 -10.64 -1.67 -7.93
N SER A 130 -10.21 -1.10 -9.05
CA SER A 130 -11.08 -0.29 -9.90
C SER A 130 -12.23 -1.12 -10.46
N THR A 131 -11.96 -2.35 -10.89
CA THR A 131 -13.00 -3.28 -11.37
C THR A 131 -13.99 -3.62 -10.28
N VAL A 132 -13.50 -3.99 -9.09
CA VAL A 132 -14.31 -4.29 -7.92
C VAL A 132 -15.20 -3.11 -7.53
N LEU A 133 -14.64 -1.89 -7.48
CA LEU A 133 -15.40 -0.67 -7.20
C LEU A 133 -16.53 -0.45 -8.22
N CYS A 134 -16.24 -0.56 -9.51
CA CYS A 134 -17.23 -0.39 -10.56
C CYS A 134 -18.38 -1.40 -10.42
N VAL A 135 -18.05 -2.68 -10.23
CA VAL A 135 -19.05 -3.76 -10.09
C VAL A 135 -19.85 -3.61 -8.80
N SER A 136 -19.20 -3.31 -7.67
CA SER A 136 -19.87 -3.14 -6.39
C SER A 136 -20.84 -1.96 -6.40
N VAL A 137 -20.45 -0.80 -6.95
CA VAL A 137 -21.33 0.37 -7.06
C VAL A 137 -22.50 0.08 -8.00
N TYR A 138 -22.25 -0.59 -9.14
CA TYR A 138 -23.33 -1.03 -10.04
C TYR A 138 -24.33 -1.96 -9.34
N ARG A 139 -23.85 -2.93 -8.56
CA ARG A 139 -24.71 -3.84 -7.79
C ARG A 139 -25.51 -3.10 -6.71
N LEU A 140 -24.90 -2.11 -6.03
CA LEU A 140 -25.59 -1.28 -5.06
C LEU A 140 -26.73 -0.47 -5.68
N ALA A 141 -26.60 -0.05 -6.94
CA ALA A 141 -27.66 0.68 -7.65
C ALA A 141 -28.89 -0.18 -7.99
N GLN A 142 -28.77 -1.51 -7.97
CA GLN A 142 -29.85 -2.44 -8.34
C GLN A 142 -30.58 -3.07 -7.14
N ILE A 143 -30.01 -2.98 -5.94
CA ILE A 143 -30.49 -3.69 -4.75
C ILE A 143 -31.27 -2.73 -3.85
N ASN A 144 -32.37 -3.22 -3.26
CA ASN A 144 -33.14 -2.47 -2.27
C ASN A 144 -32.32 -2.21 -1.00
N LEU A 145 -32.42 -0.99 -0.45
CA LEU A 145 -31.68 -0.55 0.74
C LEU A 145 -31.91 -1.41 1.99
N THR A 146 -33.06 -2.08 2.09
CA THR A 146 -33.44 -2.93 3.24
C THR A 146 -32.95 -4.38 3.12
N SER A 147 -32.35 -4.76 1.99
CA SER A 147 -31.84 -6.13 1.80
C SER A 147 -30.55 -6.36 2.61
N PRO A 148 -30.37 -7.54 3.25
CA PRO A 148 -29.09 -7.90 3.87
C PRO A 148 -27.92 -7.89 2.88
N ASP A 149 -28.18 -8.14 1.59
CA ASP A 149 -27.16 -8.10 0.53
C ASP A 149 -26.56 -6.71 0.34
N PHE A 150 -27.35 -5.65 0.56
CA PHE A 150 -26.86 -4.27 0.50
C PHE A 150 -25.77 -4.04 1.53
N ALA A 151 -26.03 -4.44 2.79
CA ALA A 151 -25.06 -4.30 3.88
C ALA A 151 -23.76 -5.09 3.60
N ILE A 152 -23.87 -6.30 3.05
CA ILE A 152 -22.71 -7.14 2.69
C ILE A 152 -21.85 -6.45 1.62
N ILE A 153 -22.47 -5.93 0.56
CA ILE A 153 -21.73 -5.26 -0.53
C ILE A 153 -21.08 -3.96 -0.02
N VAL A 154 -21.76 -3.18 0.81
CA VAL A 154 -21.17 -1.97 1.42
C VAL A 154 -19.98 -2.31 2.30
N MET A 155 -20.08 -3.33 3.16
CA MET A 155 -18.96 -3.77 4.00
C MET A 155 -17.77 -4.24 3.18
N TYR A 156 -18.02 -5.00 2.12
CA TYR A 156 -16.99 -5.42 1.17
C TYR A 156 -16.34 -4.23 0.48
N LEU A 157 -17.12 -3.25 0.01
CA LEU A 157 -16.65 -2.02 -0.61
C LEU A 157 -15.72 -1.23 0.32
N LEU A 158 -16.14 -1.02 1.57
CA LEU A 158 -15.34 -0.31 2.57
C LEU A 158 -14.03 -1.03 2.88
N CYS A 159 -14.05 -2.36 2.92
CA CYS A 159 -12.84 -3.17 3.12
C CYS A 159 -11.86 -3.01 1.96
N MET A 160 -12.33 -3.08 0.71
CA MET A 160 -11.47 -2.91 -0.46
C MET A 160 -10.91 -1.47 -0.55
N LEU A 161 -11.73 -0.47 -0.26
CA LEU A 161 -11.30 0.94 -0.21
C LEU A 161 -10.23 1.16 0.86
N SER A 162 -10.38 0.58 2.06
CA SER A 162 -9.40 0.74 3.13
C SER A 162 -8.07 0.08 2.79
N GLN A 163 -8.07 -1.09 2.13
CA GLN A 163 -6.85 -1.76 1.67
C GLN A 163 -6.01 -0.86 0.74
N ILE A 164 -6.63 -0.32 -0.32
CA ILE A 164 -5.93 0.55 -1.29
C ILE A 164 -5.51 1.86 -0.62
N PHE A 165 -6.35 2.41 0.26
CA PHE A 165 -6.07 3.64 0.97
C PHE A 165 -4.83 3.50 1.87
N ILE A 166 -4.74 2.42 2.66
CA ILE A 166 -3.59 2.11 3.53
C ILE A 166 -2.32 1.95 2.70
N LEU A 167 -2.43 1.35 1.52
CA LEU A 167 -1.29 1.29 0.61
C LEU A 167 -0.91 2.69 0.12
N CYS A 168 -1.84 3.47 -0.45
CA CYS A 168 -1.57 4.80 -0.99
C CYS A 168 -1.04 5.80 0.05
N ILE A 169 -1.51 5.72 1.30
CA ILE A 169 -1.04 6.57 2.38
C ILE A 169 0.41 6.22 2.75
N SER A 170 0.79 4.93 2.73
CA SER A 170 2.17 4.51 3.02
C SER A 170 3.19 5.12 2.05
N GLY A 171 2.93 5.10 0.74
CA GLY A 171 3.82 5.77 -0.23
C GLY A 171 3.82 7.29 -0.10
N SER A 172 2.70 7.88 0.32
CA SER A 172 2.62 9.31 0.61
C SER A 172 3.49 9.67 1.82
N TYR A 173 3.46 8.85 2.88
CA TYR A 173 4.35 9.00 4.04
C TYR A 173 5.82 8.89 3.63
N VAL A 174 6.21 7.88 2.85
CA VAL A 174 7.60 7.76 2.39
C VAL A 174 8.03 8.98 1.55
N THR A 175 7.14 9.46 0.67
CA THR A 175 7.41 10.66 -0.12
C THR A 175 7.61 11.89 0.78
N SER A 176 6.77 12.03 1.81
CA SER A 176 6.84 13.11 2.79
C SER A 176 8.12 13.04 3.64
N GLU A 177 8.43 11.89 4.22
CA GLU A 177 9.63 11.70 5.05
C GLU A 177 10.92 11.92 4.25
N SER A 178 10.95 11.43 3.01
CA SER A 178 12.07 11.69 2.11
C SER A 178 12.26 13.18 1.80
N HIS A 179 11.18 13.97 1.79
CA HIS A 179 11.25 15.41 1.59
C HIS A 179 11.66 16.14 2.89
N ASN A 180 11.06 15.77 4.02
CA ASN A 180 11.36 16.33 5.36
C ASN A 180 12.83 16.16 5.75
N MET A 181 13.51 15.17 5.17
CA MET A 181 14.96 14.99 5.27
C MET A 181 15.76 16.27 4.98
N VAL A 182 15.33 17.05 3.97
CA VAL A 182 15.98 18.32 3.59
C VAL A 182 15.91 19.32 4.73
N ASP A 183 14.71 19.53 5.27
CA ASP A 183 14.48 20.47 6.37
C ASP A 183 15.21 20.03 7.65
N GLY A 184 15.25 18.72 7.90
CA GLY A 184 15.99 18.14 9.02
C GLY A 184 17.49 18.42 8.96
N ILE A 185 18.12 18.24 7.80
CA ILE A 185 19.55 18.57 7.62
C ILE A 185 19.75 20.09 7.70
N TYR A 186 18.85 20.89 7.15
CA TYR A 186 18.98 22.35 7.16
C TYR A 186 18.85 22.96 8.58
N SER A 187 18.01 22.37 9.42
CA SER A 187 17.74 22.81 10.80
C SER A 187 18.88 22.54 11.80
N MET A 188 19.84 21.68 11.46
CA MET A 188 20.94 21.37 12.37
C MET A 188 21.97 22.51 12.39
N ASP A 189 22.82 22.57 13.42
CA ASP A 189 23.92 23.55 13.46
C ASP A 189 25.06 23.12 12.52
N TRP A 190 24.81 23.21 11.20
CA TRP A 190 25.77 22.81 10.17
C TRP A 190 26.91 23.83 10.00
N THR A 191 26.74 25.05 10.49
CA THR A 191 27.74 26.13 10.45
C THR A 191 28.94 25.87 11.35
N SER A 192 28.79 25.10 12.42
CA SER A 192 29.88 24.70 13.31
C SER A 192 30.73 23.54 12.79
N LEU A 193 30.32 22.90 11.69
CA LEU A 193 31.03 21.78 11.05
C LEU A 193 32.14 22.26 10.10
N ASN A 194 33.08 21.37 9.76
CA ASN A 194 34.16 21.67 8.82
C ASN A 194 33.61 22.04 7.42
N PRO A 195 34.17 23.05 6.73
CA PRO A 195 33.81 23.39 5.35
C PRO A 195 33.71 22.20 4.37
N GLN A 196 34.54 21.16 4.53
CA GLN A 196 34.44 19.95 3.69
C GLN A 196 33.16 19.14 3.96
N THR A 197 32.76 19.05 5.23
CA THR A 197 31.51 18.42 5.66
C THR A 197 30.32 19.22 5.17
N GLN A 198 30.35 20.56 5.31
CA GLN A 198 29.31 21.45 4.81
C GLN A 198 29.06 21.25 3.31
N LYS A 199 30.12 21.20 2.49
CA LYS A 199 29.99 20.91 1.05
C LYS A 199 29.33 19.55 0.79
N SER A 200 29.71 18.53 1.54
CA SER A 200 29.14 17.18 1.42
C SER A 200 27.65 17.16 1.81
N LEU A 201 27.26 17.90 2.86
CA LEU A 201 25.87 18.06 3.27
C LEU A 201 25.02 18.74 2.20
N VAL A 202 25.55 19.76 1.52
CA VAL A 202 24.86 20.40 0.38
C VAL A 202 24.59 19.38 -0.73
N PHE A 203 25.55 18.50 -1.06
CA PHE A 203 25.31 17.44 -2.04
C PHE A 203 24.21 16.47 -1.60
N ILE A 204 24.16 16.12 -0.31
CA ILE A 204 23.10 15.25 0.25
C ILE A 204 21.74 15.96 0.14
N ILE A 205 21.65 17.23 0.54
CA ILE A 205 20.43 18.05 0.40
C ILE A 205 19.95 18.06 -1.06
N ILE A 206 20.83 18.34 -2.02
CA ILE A 206 20.50 18.34 -3.45
C ILE A 206 19.95 16.97 -3.90
N LYS A 207 20.47 15.87 -3.35
CA LYS A 207 19.94 14.53 -3.63
C LYS A 207 18.58 14.30 -2.98
N CYS A 208 18.38 14.75 -1.74
CA CYS A 208 17.11 14.62 -1.02
C CYS A 208 15.97 15.48 -1.61
N LEU A 209 16.29 16.55 -2.35
CA LEU A 209 15.30 17.34 -3.10
C LEU A 209 14.53 16.52 -4.15
N ARG A 210 15.00 15.31 -4.49
CA ARG A 210 14.25 14.33 -5.30
C ARG A 210 13.64 13.31 -4.36
N PRO A 211 12.38 13.51 -3.90
CA PRO A 211 11.77 12.60 -2.94
C PRO A 211 11.55 11.22 -3.55
N ILE A 212 11.66 10.19 -2.72
CA ILE A 212 11.33 8.81 -3.09
C ILE A 212 9.85 8.74 -3.44
N LYS A 213 9.56 8.14 -4.60
CA LYS A 213 8.21 7.96 -5.12
C LYS A 213 8.07 6.51 -5.58
N PHE A 214 7.14 5.78 -4.97
CA PHE A 214 6.76 4.45 -5.42
C PHE A 214 5.84 4.58 -6.62
N LYS A 215 6.25 4.00 -7.75
CA LYS A 215 5.57 4.13 -9.03
C LYS A 215 5.57 2.78 -9.73
N SER A 216 4.43 2.48 -10.32
CA SER A 216 4.23 1.34 -11.19
C SER A 216 4.06 1.78 -12.64
N GLY A 217 4.92 1.23 -13.50
CA GLY A 217 5.13 1.75 -14.85
C GLY A 217 5.38 3.27 -14.87
N ASN A 218 4.82 3.96 -15.88
CA ASN A 218 4.89 5.42 -16.01
C ASN A 218 3.59 6.15 -15.62
N ILE A 219 2.58 5.41 -15.15
CA ILE A 219 1.20 5.92 -15.06
C ILE A 219 0.71 5.99 -13.60
N LEU A 220 1.07 5.00 -12.77
CA LEU A 220 0.52 4.85 -11.43
C LEU A 220 1.55 5.22 -10.37
N LEU A 221 1.26 6.28 -9.61
CA LEU A 221 2.04 6.69 -8.45
C LEU A 221 1.32 6.24 -7.18
N LEU A 222 2.01 5.63 -6.23
CA LEU A 222 1.43 5.23 -4.95
C LEU A 222 1.29 6.46 -4.04
N SER A 223 0.12 7.10 -4.12
CA SER A 223 -0.16 8.36 -3.42
C SER A 223 -1.66 8.55 -3.15
N ILE A 224 -2.00 9.37 -2.16
CA ILE A 224 -3.40 9.77 -1.87
C ILE A 224 -4.05 10.42 -3.11
N SER A 225 -3.28 11.14 -3.93
CA SER A 225 -3.78 11.72 -5.19
C SER A 225 -4.26 10.64 -6.16
N SER A 226 -3.51 9.54 -6.30
CA SER A 226 -3.89 8.42 -7.16
C SER A 226 -5.10 7.65 -6.63
N PHE A 227 -5.22 7.51 -5.31
CA PHE A 227 -6.43 6.97 -4.69
C PHE A 227 -7.68 7.79 -5.06
N ASN A 228 -7.60 9.12 -4.95
CA ASN A 228 -8.69 10.02 -5.35
C ASN A 228 -9.02 9.91 -6.85
N LYS A 229 -7.99 9.75 -7.71
CA LYS A 229 -8.20 9.52 -9.14
C LYS A 229 -8.92 8.20 -9.40
N LEU A 230 -8.57 7.14 -8.68
CA LEU A 230 -9.20 5.83 -8.81
C LEU A 230 -10.68 5.87 -8.38
N ILE A 231 -11.02 6.56 -7.29
CA ILE A 231 -12.42 6.76 -6.88
C ILE A 231 -13.19 7.52 -7.97
N ARG A 232 -12.64 8.63 -8.48
CA ARG A 232 -13.28 9.43 -9.53
C ARG A 232 -13.51 8.62 -10.81
N LEU A 233 -12.50 7.87 -11.24
CA LEU A 233 -12.59 7.02 -12.43
C LEU A 233 -13.69 5.96 -12.25
N SER A 234 -13.75 5.33 -11.08
CA SER A 234 -14.77 4.30 -10.79
C SER A 234 -16.18 4.89 -10.77
N TYR A 235 -16.35 6.10 -10.21
CA TYR A 235 -17.63 6.82 -10.23
C TYR A 235 -18.04 7.23 -11.65
N SER A 236 -17.10 7.73 -12.46
CA SER A 236 -17.37 8.05 -13.87
C SER A 236 -17.75 6.81 -14.66
N ALA A 237 -17.04 5.68 -14.50
CA ALA A 237 -17.38 4.41 -15.12
C ALA A 237 -18.77 3.92 -14.71
N PHE A 238 -19.12 4.06 -13.43
CA PHE A 238 -20.46 3.78 -12.94
C PHE A 238 -21.53 4.63 -13.64
N ASN A 239 -21.36 5.96 -13.73
CA ASN A 239 -22.33 6.83 -14.39
C ASN A 239 -22.55 6.45 -15.86
N VAL A 240 -21.48 6.08 -16.57
CA VAL A 240 -21.58 5.59 -17.96
C VAL A 240 -22.36 4.28 -18.04
N LEU A 241 -22.06 3.32 -17.14
CA LEU A 241 -22.80 2.05 -17.08
C LEU A 241 -24.27 2.29 -16.76
N GLN A 242 -24.57 3.15 -15.80
CA GLN A 242 -25.94 3.52 -15.43
C GLN A 242 -26.69 4.14 -16.62
N GLN A 243 -26.08 5.12 -17.30
CA GLN A 243 -26.66 5.74 -18.49
C GLN A 243 -26.91 4.73 -19.61
N SER A 244 -25.97 3.80 -19.86
CA SER A 244 -26.14 2.75 -20.87
C SER A 244 -27.24 1.74 -20.51
N SER A 245 -27.41 1.42 -19.23
CA SER A 245 -28.49 0.56 -18.74
C SER A 245 -29.84 1.27 -18.65
N GLY A 246 -29.83 2.61 -18.58
CA GLY A 246 -31.02 3.47 -18.48
C GLY A 246 -31.69 3.80 -19.81
N VAL A 247 -31.30 3.19 -20.93
CA VAL A 247 -32.00 3.33 -22.23
C VAL A 247 -33.16 2.34 -22.38
N TYR A 248 -33.51 1.58 -21.33
CA TYR A 248 -34.65 0.64 -21.33
C TYR A 248 -35.71 0.93 -20.25
N HIS A 249 -35.93 2.20 -19.90
CA HIS A 249 -37.18 2.62 -19.24
C HIS A 249 -37.65 3.98 -19.76
#